data_AF-A0A497G699-F1
#
_entry.id   AF-A0A497G699-F1
#
_cell.length_a   1.000
_cell.length_b   1.000
_cell.length_c   1.000
_cell.angle_alpha   90.00
_cell.angle_beta   90.00
_cell.angle_gamma   90.00
#
_symmetry.space_group_name_H-M   'P 1'
#
loop_
_entity.id
_entity.type
_entity.pdbx_description
1 polymer ?
#
loop_
_entity_poly.entity_id
_entity_poly.type
_entity_poly.pdbx_seq_one_letter_code
_entity_poly.pdbx_strand_id
1 'polypeptide(L)'
;MGYRIRFEQKRLRGRYGIIGLVAGRYLEAGYHVRLMHPTRYGPAHIVAQGRGEKFVVEVVHEPGALREEVVEGLLKKAKLLGARPILAVYGRGIKLGGLRKKLEESGVKVKYVREAPSR
;
A
#
# COMPACT_ATOMS: atom_id res chain seq x y z
N MET A 1 -22.35 -12.70 2.02
CA MET A 1 -20.87 -12.56 1.99
C MET A 1 -20.35 -11.12 2.11
N GLY A 2 -21.09 -10.09 1.65
CA GLY A 2 -20.62 -8.68 1.70
C GLY A 2 -20.57 -7.99 3.07
N TYR A 3 -21.40 -8.40 4.04
CA TYR A 3 -21.45 -7.75 5.38
C TYR A 3 -20.15 -7.89 6.17
N ARG A 4 -19.51 -9.07 6.13
CA ARG A 4 -18.25 -9.35 6.83
C ARG A 4 -17.10 -8.50 6.30
N ILE A 5 -16.99 -8.38 4.97
CA ILE A 5 -15.93 -7.59 4.33
C ILE A 5 -16.11 -6.09 4.65
N ARG A 6 -17.35 -5.57 4.59
CA ARG A 6 -17.64 -4.18 4.96
C ARG A 6 -17.32 -3.88 6.43
N PHE A 7 -17.63 -4.80 7.33
CA PHE A 7 -17.27 -4.68 8.74
C PHE A 7 -15.76 -4.65 8.94
N GLU A 8 -15.03 -5.57 8.31
CA GLU A 8 -13.57 -5.63 8.36
C GLU A 8 -12.93 -4.34 7.81
N GLN A 9 -13.42 -3.81 6.68
CA GLN A 9 -12.93 -2.53 6.16
C GLN A 9 -13.14 -1.37 7.12
N LYS A 10 -14.34 -1.25 7.73
CA LYS A 10 -14.62 -0.22 8.72
C LYS A 10 -13.68 -0.35 9.92
N ARG A 11 -13.44 -1.58 10.38
CA ARG A 11 -12.51 -1.89 11.47
C ARG A 11 -11.07 -1.50 11.11
N LEU A 12 -10.60 -1.88 9.93
CA LEU A 12 -9.24 -1.55 9.47
C LEU A 12 -9.07 -0.04 9.30
N ARG A 13 -10.02 0.65 8.67
CA ARG A 13 -10.00 2.11 8.51
C ARG A 13 -10.01 2.82 9.86
N GLY A 14 -10.82 2.36 10.81
CA GLY A 14 -10.87 2.94 12.15
C GLY A 14 -9.55 2.80 12.91
N ARG A 15 -8.88 1.64 12.76
CA ARG A 15 -7.65 1.34 13.52
C ARG A 15 -6.37 1.86 12.86
N TYR A 16 -6.31 1.90 11.54
CA TYR A 16 -5.08 2.20 10.77
C TYR A 16 -5.25 3.37 9.78
N GLY A 17 -6.35 4.12 9.86
CA GLY A 17 -6.62 5.28 9.02
C GLY A 17 -6.53 4.96 7.53
N ILE A 18 -5.71 5.73 6.82
CA ILE A 18 -5.52 5.64 5.36
C ILE A 18 -4.92 4.29 4.95
N ILE A 19 -3.99 3.73 5.74
CA ILE A 19 -3.43 2.40 5.49
C ILE A 19 -4.55 1.34 5.53
N GLY A 20 -5.45 1.45 6.51
CA GLY A 20 -6.62 0.58 6.64
C GLY A 20 -7.58 0.69 5.45
N LEU A 21 -7.79 1.90 4.92
CA LEU A 21 -8.60 2.13 3.72
C LEU A 21 -7.99 1.45 2.49
N VAL A 22 -6.68 1.60 2.26
CA VAL A 22 -5.99 0.96 1.14
C VAL A 22 -6.06 -0.57 1.27
N ALA A 23 -5.82 -1.11 2.47
CA ALA A 23 -5.92 -2.54 2.73
C ALA A 23 -7.33 -3.09 2.50
N GLY A 24 -8.36 -2.31 2.80
CA GLY A 24 -9.75 -2.65 2.53
C GLY A 24 -10.01 -2.99 1.06
N ARG A 25 -9.39 -2.28 0.12
CA ARG A 25 -9.54 -2.56 -1.33
C ARG A 25 -8.95 -3.92 -1.72
N TYR A 26 -7.86 -4.34 -1.08
CA TYR A 26 -7.29 -5.67 -1.29
C TYR A 26 -8.17 -6.76 -0.70
N LEU A 27 -8.79 -6.53 0.46
CA LEU A 27 -9.80 -7.44 1.02
C LEU A 27 -11.01 -7.61 0.09
N GLU A 28 -11.52 -6.52 -0.49
CA GLU A 28 -12.61 -6.57 -1.48
C GLU A 28 -12.24 -7.39 -2.72
N ALA A 29 -10.99 -7.26 -3.16
CA ALA A 29 -10.46 -8.06 -4.26
C ALA A 29 -10.17 -9.52 -3.87
N GLY A 30 -10.46 -9.94 -2.63
CA GLY A 30 -10.30 -11.32 -2.17
C GLY A 30 -8.85 -11.70 -1.81
N TYR A 31 -7.99 -10.72 -1.54
CA TYR A 31 -6.67 -10.97 -0.99
C TYR A 31 -6.73 -11.08 0.54
N HIS A 32 -5.89 -11.93 1.12
CA HIS A 32 -5.61 -11.91 2.56
C HIS A 32 -4.61 -10.78 2.85
N VAL A 33 -4.92 -9.89 3.78
CA VAL A 33 -4.07 -8.75 4.13
C VAL A 33 -3.48 -8.88 5.53
N ARG A 34 -2.21 -8.50 5.69
CA ARG A 34 -1.55 -8.25 6.97
C ARG A 34 -1.08 -6.80 6.99
N LEU A 35 -1.37 -6.11 8.07
CA LEU A 35 -1.00 -4.70 8.26
C LEU A 35 0.22 -4.58 9.16
N MET A 36 1.05 -3.58 8.89
CA MET A 36 2.23 -3.24 9.70
C MET A 36 3.12 -4.46 9.97
N HIS A 37 3.36 -5.28 8.94
CA HIS A 37 4.14 -6.49 9.09
C HIS A 37 5.59 -6.14 9.42
N PRO A 38 6.15 -6.59 10.55
CA PRO A 38 7.48 -6.19 10.97
C PRO A 38 8.54 -6.67 9.99
N THR A 39 9.50 -5.80 9.66
CA THR A 39 10.69 -6.17 8.90
C THR A 39 11.90 -5.44 9.46
N ARG A 40 13.11 -5.90 9.12
CA ARG A 40 14.37 -5.22 9.48
C ARG A 40 14.55 -3.83 8.86
N TYR A 41 13.69 -3.46 7.90
CA TYR A 41 13.69 -2.15 7.22
C TYR A 41 12.50 -1.29 7.66
N GLY A 42 11.93 -1.57 8.83
CA GLY A 42 10.68 -1.00 9.30
C GLY A 42 9.45 -1.81 8.87
N PRO A 43 8.27 -1.51 9.42
CA PRO A 43 7.05 -2.23 9.07
C PRO A 43 6.68 -2.04 7.59
N ALA A 44 6.22 -3.11 6.95
CA ALA A 44 5.51 -3.02 5.68
C ALA A 44 4.06 -2.63 5.96
N HIS A 45 3.58 -1.51 5.39
CA HIS A 45 2.24 -1.01 5.69
C HIS A 45 1.17 -2.07 5.40
N ILE A 46 1.25 -2.72 4.22
CA ILE A 46 0.32 -3.77 3.83
C ILE A 46 1.10 -4.90 3.14
N VAL A 47 0.85 -6.14 3.55
CA VAL A 47 1.22 -7.34 2.82
C VAL A 47 -0.07 -8.01 2.36
N ALA A 48 -0.31 -8.08 1.05
CA ALA A 48 -1.49 -8.70 0.47
C ALA A 48 -1.09 -9.99 -0.26
N GLN A 49 -1.78 -11.09 0.00
CA GLN A 49 -1.48 -12.39 -0.60
C GLN A 49 -2.77 -13.09 -1.05
N GLY A 50 -2.74 -13.65 -2.26
CA GLY A 50 -3.89 -14.34 -2.84
C GLY A 50 -3.72 -14.52 -4.34
N ARG A 51 -4.45 -15.47 -4.92
CA ARG A 51 -4.46 -15.71 -6.38
C ARG A 51 -3.07 -16.00 -6.97
N GLY A 52 -2.20 -16.66 -6.20
CA GLY A 52 -0.80 -16.93 -6.61
C GLY A 52 0.12 -15.72 -6.58
N GLU A 53 -0.36 -14.56 -6.12
CA GLU A 53 0.42 -13.32 -6.04
C GLU A 53 0.65 -12.88 -4.59
N LYS A 54 1.74 -12.16 -4.39
CA LYS A 54 2.08 -11.52 -3.12
C LYS A 54 2.56 -10.10 -3.39
N PHE A 55 2.00 -9.15 -2.67
CA PHE A 55 2.31 -7.73 -2.78
C PHE A 55 2.77 -7.17 -1.44
N VAL A 56 3.73 -6.26 -1.51
CA VAL A 56 4.06 -5.36 -0.41
C VAL A 56 3.67 -3.96 -0.87
N VAL A 57 2.80 -3.31 -0.11
CA VAL A 57 2.29 -1.99 -0.44
C VAL A 57 2.79 -1.00 0.59
N GLU A 58 3.47 0.03 0.11
CA GLU A 58 3.77 1.21 0.91
C GLU A 58 2.75 2.30 0.60
N VAL A 59 2.19 2.90 1.63
CA VAL A 59 1.16 3.94 1.51
C VAL A 59 1.78 5.29 1.83
N VAL A 60 1.74 6.21 0.88
CA VAL A 60 2.21 7.59 1.02
C VAL A 60 1.01 8.52 0.92
N HIS A 61 0.79 9.36 1.94
CA HIS A 61 -0.42 10.21 2.01
C HIS A 61 -0.16 11.67 2.38
N GLU A 62 1.09 12.05 2.64
CA GLU A 62 1.44 13.44 2.97
C GLU A 62 2.24 14.09 1.83
N PRO A 63 2.07 15.40 1.59
CA PRO A 63 2.95 16.14 0.70
C PRO A 63 4.42 16.02 1.15
N GLY A 64 5.33 15.73 0.21
CA GLY A 64 6.76 15.59 0.51
C GLY A 64 7.17 14.28 1.23
N ALA A 65 6.23 13.38 1.52
CA ALA A 65 6.53 12.07 2.09
C ALA A 65 7.08 11.07 1.06
N LEU A 66 6.92 11.34 -0.24
CA LEU A 66 7.55 10.53 -1.27
C LEU A 66 9.01 10.96 -1.44
N ARG A 67 9.92 10.19 -0.81
CA ARG A 67 11.36 10.38 -0.89
C ARG A 67 12.04 9.11 -1.41
N GLU A 68 13.31 9.24 -1.78
CA GLU A 68 14.09 8.14 -2.32
C GLU A 68 14.23 6.97 -1.32
N GLU A 69 14.39 7.29 -0.03
CA GLU A 69 14.54 6.30 1.04
C GLU A 69 13.28 5.44 1.20
N VAL A 70 12.09 6.02 0.94
CA VAL A 70 10.81 5.30 0.99
C VAL A 70 10.75 4.27 -0.14
N VAL A 71 11.17 4.66 -1.34
CA VAL A 71 11.21 3.76 -2.51
C VAL A 71 12.20 2.62 -2.26
N GLU A 72 13.39 2.93 -1.76
CA GLU A 72 14.39 1.91 -1.43
C GLU A 72 13.94 0.98 -0.30
N GLY A 73 13.31 1.53 0.73
CA GLY A 73 12.72 0.76 1.82
C GLY A 73 11.66 -0.20 1.31
N LEU A 74 10.77 0.26 0.43
CA LEU A 74 9.77 -0.59 -0.24
C LEU A 74 10.43 -1.72 -1.05
N LEU A 75 11.45 -1.42 -1.86
CA LEU A 75 12.16 -2.43 -2.65
C LEU A 75 12.86 -3.47 -1.77
N LYS A 76 13.54 -3.03 -0.71
CA LYS A 76 14.20 -3.91 0.27
C LYS A 76 13.18 -4.81 0.98
N LYS A 77 12.03 -4.27 1.40
CA LYS A 77 10.91 -5.02 1.99
C LYS A 77 10.31 -6.02 1.01
N ALA A 78 10.07 -5.62 -0.22
CA ALA A 78 9.53 -6.45 -1.28
C ALA A 78 10.44 -7.64 -1.61
N LYS A 79 11.76 -7.39 -1.75
CA LYS A 79 12.78 -8.44 -1.94
C LYS A 79 12.82 -9.40 -0.76
N LEU A 80 12.85 -8.88 0.46
CA LEU A 80 12.87 -9.71 1.68
C LEU A 80 11.64 -10.61 1.78
N LEU A 81 10.47 -10.11 1.38
CA LEU A 81 9.20 -10.83 1.50
C LEU A 81 8.87 -11.65 0.25
N GLY A 82 9.71 -11.67 -0.78
CA GLY A 82 9.43 -12.35 -2.05
C GLY A 82 8.13 -11.86 -2.71
N ALA A 83 7.89 -10.55 -2.67
CA ALA A 83 6.63 -9.92 -3.05
C ALA A 83 6.85 -8.81 -4.08
N ARG A 84 5.83 -8.51 -4.88
CA ARG A 84 5.85 -7.40 -5.83
C ARG A 84 5.65 -6.06 -5.09
N PRO A 85 6.49 -5.05 -5.32
CA PRO A 85 6.36 -3.75 -4.68
C PRO A 85 5.25 -2.90 -5.32
N ILE A 86 4.40 -2.31 -4.49
CA ILE A 86 3.38 -1.35 -4.88
C ILE A 86 3.53 -0.08 -4.05
N LEU A 87 3.55 1.07 -4.71
CA LEU A 87 3.47 2.37 -4.06
C LEU A 87 2.03 2.89 -4.19
N ALA A 88 1.29 2.90 -3.08
CA ALA A 88 -0.05 3.47 -3.00
C ALA A 88 0.04 4.94 -2.61
N VAL A 89 -0.27 5.83 -3.55
CA VAL A 89 -0.28 7.27 -3.36
C VAL A 89 -1.72 7.70 -3.04
N TYR A 90 -1.95 8.16 -1.82
CA TYR A 90 -3.27 8.60 -1.35
C TYR A 90 -3.33 10.13 -1.26
N GLY A 91 -4.42 10.73 -1.75
CA GLY A 91 -4.64 12.18 -1.70
C GLY A 91 -4.30 12.91 -3.00
N ARG A 92 -4.40 14.24 -2.96
CA ARG A 92 -4.14 15.13 -4.11
C ARG A 92 -2.77 15.80 -3.95
N GLY A 93 -2.03 15.93 -5.04
CA GLY A 93 -0.81 16.77 -5.09
C GLY A 93 0.52 16.06 -4.81
N ILE A 94 0.54 14.75 -4.54
CA ILE A 94 1.82 14.00 -4.44
C ILE A 94 2.37 13.82 -5.86
N LYS A 95 3.40 14.62 -6.18
CA LYS A 95 4.13 14.52 -7.45
C LYS A 95 5.24 13.50 -7.32
N LEU A 96 5.35 12.59 -8.30
CA LEU A 96 6.46 11.64 -8.37
C LEU A 96 7.81 12.33 -8.65
N GLY A 97 7.79 13.51 -9.28
CA GLY A 97 9.00 14.28 -9.62
C GLY A 97 10.04 13.42 -10.35
N GLY A 98 11.30 13.55 -9.96
CA GLY A 98 12.42 12.75 -10.50
C GLY A 98 12.39 11.26 -10.12
N LEU A 99 11.60 10.87 -9.11
CA LEU A 99 11.51 9.46 -8.68
C LEU A 99 10.70 8.59 -9.64
N ARG A 100 9.97 9.18 -10.59
CA ARG A 100 9.18 8.44 -11.57
C ARG A 100 10.03 7.44 -12.36
N LYS A 101 11.18 7.87 -12.86
CA LYS A 101 12.10 7.03 -13.64
C LYS A 101 12.60 5.85 -12.80
N LYS A 102 13.03 6.12 -11.57
CA LYS A 102 13.49 5.08 -10.62
C LYS A 102 12.38 4.06 -10.31
N LEU A 103 11.13 4.51 -10.12
CA LEU A 103 9.99 3.63 -9.85
C LEU A 103 9.68 2.72 -11.04
N GLU A 104 9.73 3.26 -12.26
CA GLU A 104 9.52 2.50 -13.50
C GLU A 104 10.63 1.47 -13.73
N GLU A 105 11.91 1.87 -13.62
CA GLU A 105 13.08 0.98 -13.78
C GLU A 105 13.14 -0.12 -12.71
N SER A 106 12.69 0.18 -11.49
CA SER A 106 12.70 -0.78 -10.38
C SER A 106 11.46 -1.69 -10.37
N GLY A 107 10.57 -1.58 -11.36
CA GLY A 107 9.35 -2.40 -11.47
C GLY A 107 8.31 -2.11 -10.38
N VAL A 108 8.35 -0.94 -9.74
CA VAL A 108 7.40 -0.56 -8.68
C VAL A 108 6.11 -0.09 -9.32
N LYS A 109 5.01 -0.77 -9.01
CA LYS A 109 3.69 -0.36 -9.51
C LYS A 109 3.14 0.78 -8.68
N VAL A 110 2.95 1.94 -9.29
CA VAL A 110 2.33 3.11 -8.63
C VAL A 110 0.81 3.03 -8.77
N LYS A 111 0.07 3.20 -7.67
CA LYS A 111 -1.39 3.23 -7.63
C LYS A 111 -1.89 4.46 -6.90
N TYR A 112 -2.61 5.32 -7.62
CA TYR A 112 -3.28 6.47 -7.02
C TYR A 112 -4.61 6.04 -6.40
N VAL A 113 -4.76 6.32 -5.11
CA VAL A 113 -5.94 6.01 -4.31
C VAL A 113 -6.66 7.33 -4.04
N ARG A 114 -7.80 7.52 -4.71
CA ARG A 114 -8.70 8.66 -4.43
C ARG A 114 -9.61 8.31 -3.25
N GLU A 115 -9.94 9.31 -2.43
CA GLU A 115 -11.08 9.20 -1.53
C GLU A 115 -12.34 8.85 -2.34
N ALA A 116 -13.10 7.88 -1.85
CA ALA A 116 -14.49 7.80 -2.27
C ALA A 116 -15.17 9.07 -1.75
N PRO A 117 -16.00 9.75 -2.55
CA PRO A 117 -16.72 10.92 -2.07
C PRO A 117 -17.46 10.55 -0.78
N SER A 118 -17.22 11.31 0.28
CA SER A 118 -18.02 11.26 1.51
C SER A 118 -19.48 11.48 1.10
N ARG A 119 -20.28 10.41 1.09
CA ARG A 119 -21.73 10.49 0.99
C ARG A 119 -22.31 10.57 2.40
#